data_AF-D0UNK9-F1
#
_entry.id   AF-D0UNK9-F1
#
_cell.length_a   1.000
_cell.length_b   1.000
_cell.length_c   1.000
_cell.angle_alpha   90.00
_cell.angle_beta   90.00
_cell.angle_gamma   90.00
#
_symmetry.space_group_name_H-M   'P 1'
#
loop_
_entity.id
_entity.type
_entity.pdbx_description
1 polymer ?
#
loop_
_entity_poly.entity_id
_entity_poly.type
_entity_poly.pdbx_seq_one_letter_code
_entity_poly.pdbx_strand_id
1 'polypeptide(L)'
;IRDVKVLYHITGAITFVNEIPWVVEPVYIAQWGTMWIMMRREKRDRRHFKRMRFPPFDDEEPPLDYADNILDVEPLEAIQMELDPEEDKVVSDWFYDNKPLLDTVHLNGSTYRKWNLTLPQMATLYRLANQLLTDLVDDNYFYLFDLRSFFTAKALNMAIPGGPKFEPLIKDHNPGD
;
A
#
# COMPACT_ATOMS: atom_id res chain seq x y z
N ILE A 1 2.46 12.43 11.88
CA ILE A 1 3.13 11.45 12.79
C ILE A 1 2.17 10.26 12.97
N ARG A 2 2.68 9.05 13.18
CA ARG A 2 1.85 7.88 13.49
C ARG A 2 2.18 7.37 14.88
N ASP A 3 1.28 7.61 15.83
CA ASP A 3 1.37 7.05 17.17
C ASP A 3 0.78 5.65 17.18
N VAL A 4 1.49 4.71 17.81
CA VAL A 4 1.12 3.30 17.88
C VAL A 4 1.11 2.81 19.31
N LYS A 5 0.24 1.85 19.59
CA LYS A 5 0.21 1.20 20.91
C LYS A 5 1.43 0.30 21.05
N VAL A 6 2.17 0.45 22.15
CA VAL A 6 3.33 -0.37 22.46
C VAL A 6 3.07 -1.23 23.69
N LEU A 7 3.64 -2.44 23.68
CA LEU A 7 3.72 -3.35 24.81
C LEU A 7 5.19 -3.57 25.11
N TYR A 8 5.65 -3.17 26.30
CA TYR A 8 7.04 -3.25 26.70
C TYR A 8 7.23 -4.10 27.96
N HIS A 9 8.40 -4.73 28.08
CA HIS A 9 8.78 -5.43 29.30
C HIS A 9 9.15 -4.42 30.40
N ILE A 10 8.77 -4.67 31.66
CA ILE A 10 8.96 -3.71 32.78
C ILE A 10 10.42 -3.31 33.00
N THR A 11 11.37 -4.17 32.65
CA THR A 11 12.81 -3.89 32.76
C THR A 11 13.40 -3.23 31.50
N GLY A 12 12.60 -2.96 30.47
CA GLY A 12 13.06 -2.37 29.20
C GLY A 12 13.76 -3.36 28.25
N ALA A 13 13.68 -4.67 28.49
CA ALA A 13 14.38 -5.67 27.70
C ALA A 13 13.89 -5.79 26.25
N ILE A 14 12.60 -5.54 26.01
CA ILE A 14 11.97 -5.61 24.68
C ILE A 14 10.72 -4.74 24.63
N THR A 15 10.42 -4.20 23.45
CA THR A 15 9.23 -3.41 23.16
C THR A 15 8.61 -3.88 21.83
N PHE A 16 7.33 -4.23 21.87
CA PHE A 16 6.54 -4.65 20.71
C PHE A 16 5.51 -3.59 20.34
N VAL A 17 5.26 -3.42 19.04
CA VAL A 17 4.09 -2.68 18.55
C VAL A 17 2.87 -3.60 18.65
N ASN A 18 1.90 -3.24 19.48
CA ASN A 18 0.69 -4.01 19.75
C ASN A 18 -0.52 -3.45 18.99
N GLU A 19 -0.39 -3.39 17.66
CA GLU A 19 -1.44 -2.88 16.78
C GLU A 19 -1.42 -3.58 15.43
N ILE A 20 -2.60 -3.82 14.85
CA ILE A 20 -2.75 -4.32 13.49
C ILE A 20 -3.20 -3.14 12.61
N PRO A 21 -2.48 -2.81 11.51
CA PRO A 21 -2.79 -1.66 10.67
C PRO A 21 -3.97 -1.96 9.73
N TRP A 22 -5.19 -1.92 10.26
CA TRP A 22 -6.41 -2.02 9.45
C TRP A 22 -6.61 -0.76 8.62
N VAL A 23 -6.95 -0.93 7.34
CA VAL A 23 -7.21 0.15 6.39
C VAL A 23 -8.54 -0.08 5.67
N VAL A 24 -9.18 1.01 5.24
CA VAL A 24 -10.34 0.93 4.33
C VAL A 24 -9.80 0.80 2.92
N GLU A 25 -10.01 -0.36 2.29
CA GLU A 25 -9.42 -0.71 1.00
C GLU A 25 -9.56 0.37 -0.09
N PRO A 26 -10.77 0.87 -0.44
CA PRO A 26 -10.90 1.88 -1.50
C PRO A 26 -10.19 3.20 -1.15
N VAL A 27 -10.16 3.58 0.13
CA VAL A 27 -9.42 4.77 0.59
C VAL A 27 -7.93 4.55 0.44
N TYR A 28 -7.42 3.39 0.85
CA TYR A 28 -6.00 3.07 0.79
C TYR A 28 -5.48 3.02 -0.65
N ILE A 29 -6.24 2.42 -1.57
CA ILE A 29 -5.90 2.40 -3.00
C ILE A 29 -5.88 3.83 -3.55
N ALA A 30 -6.89 4.65 -3.22
CA ALA A 30 -6.93 6.05 -3.64
C ALA A 30 -5.73 6.85 -3.09
N GLN A 31 -5.38 6.69 -1.82
CA GLN A 31 -4.19 7.33 -1.21
C GLN A 31 -2.92 6.97 -1.99
N TRP A 32 -2.72 5.68 -2.31
CA TRP A 32 -1.59 5.27 -3.13
C TRP A 32 -1.66 5.78 -4.58
N GLY A 33 -2.87 5.94 -5.12
CA GLY A 33 -3.11 6.56 -6.42
C GLY A 33 -2.65 8.01 -6.46
N THR A 34 -2.97 8.80 -5.43
CA THR A 34 -2.48 10.18 -5.32
C THR A 34 -0.97 10.22 -5.07
N MET A 35 -0.41 9.30 -4.28
CA MET A 35 1.04 9.17 -4.09
C MET A 35 1.76 8.91 -5.41
N TRP A 36 1.22 8.02 -6.24
CA TRP A 36 1.78 7.73 -7.57
C TRP A 36 1.86 8.97 -8.45
N ILE A 37 0.80 9.78 -8.46
CA ILE A 37 0.76 11.03 -9.22
C ILE A 37 1.82 12.01 -8.70
N MET A 38 1.86 12.24 -7.39
CA MET A 38 2.78 13.19 -6.77
C MET A 38 4.24 12.78 -6.95
N MET A 39 4.57 11.50 -6.74
CA MET A 39 5.93 10.99 -6.93
C MET A 39 6.38 11.08 -8.40
N ARG A 40 5.49 10.85 -9.37
CA ARG A 40 5.80 11.03 -10.80
C ARG A 40 6.03 12.50 -11.16
N ARG A 41 5.24 13.42 -10.59
CA ARG A 41 5.43 14.87 -10.76
C ARG A 41 6.77 15.32 -10.18
N GLU A 42 7.08 14.92 -8.95
CA GLU A 42 8.37 15.23 -8.29
C GLU A 42 9.55 14.69 -9.10
N LYS A 43 9.46 13.45 -9.61
CA LYS A 43 10.50 12.87 -10.47
C LYS A 43 10.68 13.61 -11.80
N ARG A 44 9.60 14.15 -12.36
CA ARG A 44 9.64 14.94 -13.61
C ARG A 44 10.28 16.31 -13.37
N ASP A 45 9.90 16.97 -12.28
CA ASP A 45 10.21 18.39 -12.05
C ASP A 45 11.60 18.58 -11.40
N ARG A 46 12.04 17.61 -10.61
CA ARG A 46 13.33 17.68 -9.91
C ARG A 46 14.51 17.33 -10.82
N ARG A 47 15.36 18.33 -11.10
CA ARG A 47 16.57 18.17 -11.93
C ARG A 47 17.62 17.24 -11.33
N HIS A 48 17.89 17.36 -10.03
CA HIS A 48 18.87 16.53 -9.33
C HIS A 48 18.21 15.83 -8.15
N PHE A 49 17.86 14.57 -8.36
CA PHE A 49 17.32 13.70 -7.32
C PHE A 49 18.47 12.93 -6.65
N LYS A 50 18.87 13.38 -5.45
CA LYS A 50 19.89 12.70 -4.65
C LYS A 50 19.23 11.63 -3.79
N ARG A 51 19.60 10.36 -4.02
CA ARG A 51 19.16 9.23 -3.19
C ARG A 51 19.89 9.26 -1.85
N MET A 52 19.25 8.73 -0.81
CA MET A 52 19.90 8.49 0.48
C MET A 52 21.03 7.48 0.33
N ARG A 53 22.04 7.57 1.20
CA ARG A 53 23.12 6.59 1.30
C ARG A 53 22.75 5.53 2.33
N PHE A 54 23.24 4.32 2.14
CA PHE A 54 23.01 3.19 3.04
C PHE A 54 24.37 2.60 3.47
N PRO A 55 24.58 2.35 4.77
CA PRO A 55 23.71 2.71 5.90
C PRO A 55 23.61 4.24 6.10
N PRO A 56 22.51 4.75 6.70
CA PRO A 56 22.34 6.19 6.93
C PRO A 56 23.21 6.72 8.10
N PHE A 57 23.60 5.85 9.03
CA PHE A 57 24.45 6.16 10.18
C PHE A 57 25.74 5.34 10.11
N ASP A 58 26.78 5.82 10.78
CA ASP A 58 28.02 5.08 10.97
C ASP A 58 27.85 3.98 12.02
N ASP A 59 28.56 2.86 11.86
CA ASP A 59 28.47 1.70 12.76
C ASP A 59 29.12 1.99 14.13
N GLU A 60 30.03 2.96 14.18
CA GLU A 60 30.70 3.41 15.42
C GLU A 60 29.86 4.42 16.23
N GLU A 61 28.82 5.02 15.62
CA GLU A 61 27.95 5.98 16.30
C GLU A 61 26.84 5.24 17.10
N PRO A 62 26.62 5.58 18.39
CA PRO A 62 25.52 5.00 19.14
C PRO A 62 24.17 5.47 18.58
N PRO A 63 23.08 4.69 18.75
CA PRO A 63 21.74 5.11 18.38
C PRO A 63 21.36 6.44 19.03
N LEU A 64 20.74 7.33 18.25
CA LEU A 64 20.26 8.63 18.71
C LEU A 64 19.07 8.47 19.67
N ASP A 65 19.09 9.23 20.76
CA ASP A 65 17.93 9.31 21.66
C ASP A 65 16.82 10.18 21.08
N TYR A 66 15.58 9.72 21.22
CA TYR A 66 14.40 10.36 20.65
C TYR A 66 14.05 11.67 21.37
N ALA A 67 14.12 11.68 22.71
CA ALA A 67 13.75 12.85 23.50
C ALA A 67 14.69 14.02 23.25
N ASP A 68 15.99 13.74 23.17
CA ASP A 68 17.01 14.78 23.00
C ASP A 68 17.12 15.32 21.56
N ASN A 69 16.88 14.48 20.53
CA ASN A 69 17.20 14.84 19.14
C ASN A 69 15.99 15.02 18.22
N ILE A 70 14.85 14.38 18.52
CA ILE A 70 13.75 14.24 17.55
C ILE A 70 12.44 14.85 18.07
N LEU A 71 12.16 14.76 19.38
CA LEU A 71 10.87 15.13 19.95
C LEU A 71 10.46 16.58 19.65
N ASP A 72 11.40 17.52 19.71
CA ASP A 72 11.14 18.96 19.50
C ASP A 72 11.28 19.39 18.03
N VAL A 73 11.63 18.48 17.13
CA VAL A 73 11.82 18.79 15.71
C VAL A 73 10.53 18.53 14.95
N GLU A 74 9.95 19.60 14.38
CA GLU A 74 8.78 19.46 13.52
C GLU A 74 9.12 18.63 12.26
N PRO A 75 8.35 17.58 11.95
CA PRO A 75 8.55 16.81 10.75
C PRO A 75 8.36 17.67 9.49
N LEU A 76 9.14 17.34 8.47
CA LEU A 76 8.92 17.88 7.13
C LEU A 76 7.53 17.50 6.61
N GLU A 77 7.02 18.32 5.70
CA GLU A 77 5.73 18.12 5.07
C GLU A 77 5.65 16.74 4.40
N ALA A 78 4.54 16.04 4.64
CA ALA A 78 4.28 14.76 4.02
C ALA A 78 3.93 14.95 2.53
N ILE A 79 4.09 13.90 1.74
CA ILE A 79 3.59 13.91 0.36
C ILE A 79 2.06 13.95 0.44
N GLN A 80 1.47 15.08 0.04
CA GLN A 80 0.03 15.27 -0.06
C GLN A 80 -0.27 15.92 -1.41
N MET A 81 -1.26 15.39 -2.12
CA MET A 81 -1.78 16.03 -3.31
C MET A 81 -2.81 17.09 -2.89
N GLU A 82 -2.71 18.30 -3.44
CA GLU A 82 -3.77 19.29 -3.33
C GLU A 82 -5.05 18.75 -3.97
N LEU A 83 -6.09 18.59 -3.15
CA LEU A 83 -7.40 18.09 -3.57
C LEU A 83 -8.30 19.28 -3.97
N ASP A 84 -9.18 19.05 -4.95
CA ASP A 84 -10.08 20.10 -5.42
C ASP A 84 -11.20 20.37 -4.39
N PRO A 85 -11.41 21.62 -3.95
CA PRO A 85 -12.38 21.94 -2.90
C PRO A 85 -13.85 21.75 -3.31
N GLU A 86 -14.15 21.61 -4.60
CA GLU A 86 -15.50 21.36 -5.12
C GLU A 86 -15.68 19.88 -5.53
N GLU A 87 -14.76 19.33 -6.32
CA GLU A 87 -14.88 17.94 -6.81
C GLU A 87 -14.54 16.89 -5.75
N ASP A 88 -13.53 17.15 -4.92
CA ASP A 88 -13.01 16.22 -3.90
C ASP A 88 -13.54 16.51 -2.49
N LYS A 89 -14.45 17.47 -2.36
CA LYS A 89 -14.99 17.97 -1.09
C LYS A 89 -15.43 16.86 -0.12
N VAL A 90 -15.95 15.76 -0.65
CA VAL A 90 -16.52 14.67 0.17
C VAL A 90 -15.43 13.85 0.89
N VAL A 91 -14.19 13.89 0.38
CA VAL A 91 -13.04 13.16 0.95
C VAL A 91 -11.97 14.09 1.52
N SER A 92 -11.89 15.34 1.08
CA SER A 92 -10.80 16.29 1.36
C SER A 92 -10.40 16.36 2.83
N ASP A 93 -11.37 16.38 3.73
CA ASP A 93 -11.16 16.70 5.14
C ASP A 93 -10.45 15.58 5.91
N TRP A 94 -10.64 14.32 5.48
CA TRP A 94 -10.17 13.13 6.21
C TRP A 94 -9.22 12.27 5.38
N PHE A 95 -9.01 12.57 4.09
CA PHE A 95 -8.37 11.67 3.14
C PHE A 95 -6.93 11.27 3.53
N TYR A 96 -6.16 12.17 4.15
CA TYR A 96 -4.77 11.92 4.56
C TYR A 96 -4.60 11.62 6.06
N ASP A 97 -5.70 11.40 6.78
CA ASP A 97 -5.63 10.97 8.18
C ASP A 97 -5.07 9.56 8.33
N ASN A 98 -4.48 9.28 9.50
CA ASN A 98 -3.96 7.94 9.81
C ASN A 98 -5.07 6.87 9.86
N LYS A 99 -6.23 7.25 10.42
CA LYS A 99 -7.45 6.43 10.49
C LYS A 99 -8.64 7.27 10.02
N PRO A 100 -8.85 7.39 8.70
CA PRO A 100 -9.90 8.23 8.16
C PRO A 100 -11.28 7.81 8.65
N LEU A 101 -12.17 8.77 8.86
CA LEU A 101 -13.57 8.54 9.26
C LEU A 101 -13.76 7.87 10.63
N LEU A 102 -12.71 7.77 11.46
CA LEU A 102 -12.83 7.25 12.82
C LEU A 102 -13.92 8.01 13.59
N ASP A 103 -14.72 7.31 14.37
CA ASP A 103 -15.85 7.84 15.14
C ASP A 103 -17.03 8.42 14.32
N THR A 104 -17.05 8.17 13.01
CA THR A 104 -18.21 8.48 12.15
C THR A 104 -19.14 7.27 11.96
N VAL A 105 -20.34 7.52 11.42
CA VAL A 105 -21.31 6.47 11.04
C VAL A 105 -20.81 5.52 9.95
N HIS A 106 -19.74 5.89 9.25
CA HIS A 106 -19.17 5.09 8.16
C HIS A 106 -18.33 3.92 8.66
N LEU A 107 -17.95 3.89 9.94
CA LEU A 107 -17.13 2.83 10.52
C LEU A 107 -17.81 2.24 11.75
N ASN A 108 -17.48 0.99 12.05
CA ASN A 108 -18.01 0.29 13.23
C ASN A 108 -17.37 0.70 14.57
N GLY A 109 -16.72 1.87 14.62
CA GLY A 109 -16.00 2.41 15.76
C GLY A 109 -14.49 2.11 15.77
N SER A 110 -13.87 2.24 16.94
CA SER A 110 -12.41 2.21 17.12
C SER A 110 -11.70 0.91 16.74
N THR A 111 -12.46 -0.17 16.54
CA THR A 111 -11.91 -1.45 16.05
C THR A 111 -11.57 -1.41 14.55
N TYR A 112 -12.16 -0.49 13.78
CA TYR A 112 -11.82 -0.21 12.39
C TYR A 112 -11.88 -1.43 11.44
N ARG A 113 -12.90 -2.28 11.58
CA ARG A 113 -13.00 -3.55 10.83
C ARG A 113 -14.04 -3.56 9.73
N LYS A 114 -15.11 -2.79 9.87
CA LYS A 114 -16.20 -2.71 8.90
C LYS A 114 -16.44 -1.26 8.54
N TRP A 115 -16.55 -1.01 7.24
CA TRP A 115 -16.80 0.30 6.67
C TRP A 115 -18.05 0.28 5.80
N ASN A 116 -18.72 1.43 5.69
CA ASN A 116 -19.86 1.67 4.83
C ASN A 116 -19.79 3.10 4.28
N LEU A 117 -19.37 3.24 3.03
CA LEU A 117 -19.16 4.51 2.36
C LEU A 117 -20.37 4.87 1.48
N THR A 118 -20.62 6.16 1.36
CA THR A 118 -21.66 6.69 0.47
C THR A 118 -21.22 6.63 -1.00
N LEU A 119 -22.18 6.63 -1.92
CA LEU A 119 -21.90 6.61 -3.36
C LEU A 119 -21.01 7.79 -3.82
N PRO A 120 -21.22 9.04 -3.36
CA PRO A 120 -20.32 10.14 -3.73
C PRO A 120 -18.88 9.92 -3.25
N GLN A 121 -18.68 9.45 -2.01
CA GLN A 121 -17.35 9.11 -1.50
C GLN A 121 -16.68 8.05 -2.39
N MET A 122 -17.40 6.98 -2.72
CA MET A 122 -16.87 5.91 -3.57
C MET A 122 -16.52 6.41 -4.98
N ALA A 123 -17.34 7.27 -5.57
CA ALA A 123 -17.07 7.85 -6.89
C ALA A 123 -15.79 8.71 -6.90
N THR A 124 -15.63 9.57 -5.89
CA THR A 124 -14.43 10.39 -5.73
C THR A 124 -13.18 9.53 -5.50
N LEU A 125 -13.24 8.54 -4.62
CA LEU A 125 -12.12 7.61 -4.35
C LEU A 125 -11.73 6.82 -5.61
N TYR A 126 -12.70 6.32 -6.38
CA TYR A 126 -12.45 5.61 -7.63
C TYR A 126 -11.70 6.49 -8.64
N ARG A 127 -12.12 7.76 -8.78
CA ARG A 127 -11.46 8.74 -9.65
C ARG A 127 -10.01 9.01 -9.23
N LEU A 128 -9.75 9.20 -7.93
CA LEU A 128 -8.40 9.41 -7.40
C LEU A 128 -7.50 8.17 -7.56
N ALA A 129 -8.09 6.97 -7.47
CA ALA A 129 -7.41 5.69 -7.63
C ALA A 129 -7.13 5.29 -9.08
N ASN A 130 -7.64 6.03 -10.08
CA ASN A 130 -7.68 5.61 -11.48
C ASN A 130 -6.29 5.26 -12.07
N GLN A 131 -5.20 5.82 -11.54
CA GLN A 131 -3.85 5.48 -12.00
C GLN A 131 -3.39 4.05 -11.64
N LEU A 132 -4.05 3.41 -10.68
CA LEU A 132 -3.70 2.07 -10.17
C LEU A 132 -4.76 1.02 -10.49
N LEU A 133 -5.96 1.44 -10.87
CA LEU A 133 -7.04 0.53 -11.22
C LEU A 133 -6.93 0.06 -12.68
N THR A 134 -7.56 -1.07 -12.96
CA THR A 134 -7.64 -1.58 -14.33
C THR A 134 -8.76 -0.89 -15.09
N ASP A 135 -8.50 -0.53 -16.35
CA ASP A 135 -9.51 -0.02 -17.27
C ASP A 135 -10.32 -1.15 -17.93
N LEU A 136 -10.01 -2.41 -17.61
CA LEU A 136 -10.65 -3.59 -18.17
C LEU A 136 -12.00 -3.83 -17.51
N VAL A 137 -13.05 -3.85 -18.33
CA VAL A 137 -14.44 -4.05 -17.88
C VAL A 137 -14.94 -5.47 -18.15
N ASP A 138 -14.35 -6.16 -19.13
CA ASP A 138 -14.74 -7.52 -19.51
C ASP A 138 -13.70 -8.55 -19.04
N ASP A 139 -14.14 -9.49 -18.21
CA ASP A 139 -13.34 -10.61 -17.71
C ASP A 139 -12.83 -11.53 -18.83
N ASN A 140 -13.46 -11.50 -20.02
CA ASN A 140 -12.97 -12.24 -21.19
C ASN A 140 -11.58 -11.78 -21.64
N TYR A 141 -11.13 -10.58 -21.24
CA TYR A 141 -9.75 -10.16 -21.44
C TYR A 141 -8.74 -11.18 -20.87
N PHE A 142 -9.09 -11.84 -19.77
CA PHE A 142 -8.26 -12.85 -19.11
C PHE A 142 -8.40 -14.25 -19.73
N TYR A 143 -8.88 -14.37 -20.97
CA TYR A 143 -8.92 -15.66 -21.65
C TYR A 143 -7.51 -16.29 -21.73
N LEU A 144 -7.38 -17.51 -21.20
CA LEU A 144 -6.11 -18.23 -20.99
C LEU A 144 -5.14 -17.56 -20.00
N PHE A 145 -5.54 -16.47 -19.35
CA PHE A 145 -4.77 -15.73 -18.35
C PHE A 145 -5.47 -15.69 -16.99
N ASP A 146 -6.27 -16.72 -16.71
CA ASP A 146 -6.90 -16.99 -15.43
C ASP A 146 -6.19 -18.12 -14.66
N LEU A 147 -6.47 -18.23 -13.37
CA LEU A 147 -5.83 -19.25 -12.52
C LEU A 147 -6.07 -20.68 -13.02
N ARG A 148 -7.25 -20.98 -13.58
CA ARG A 148 -7.58 -22.33 -14.07
C ARG A 148 -6.75 -22.70 -15.29
N SER A 149 -6.55 -21.76 -16.22
CA SER A 149 -5.67 -21.97 -17.37
C SER A 149 -4.23 -22.18 -16.92
N PHE A 150 -3.74 -21.40 -15.95
CA PHE A 150 -2.39 -21.58 -15.41
C PHE A 150 -2.20 -22.92 -14.70
N PHE A 151 -3.17 -23.39 -13.93
CA PHE A 151 -3.11 -24.72 -13.29
C PHE A 151 -3.06 -25.84 -14.34
N THR A 152 -3.85 -25.71 -15.40
CA THR A 152 -3.89 -26.68 -16.49
C THR A 152 -2.57 -26.70 -17.27
N ALA A 153 -2.06 -25.52 -17.65
CA ALA A 153 -0.76 -25.38 -18.31
C ALA A 153 0.38 -25.99 -17.46
N LYS A 154 0.39 -25.70 -16.16
CA LYS A 154 1.35 -26.30 -15.21
C LYS A 154 1.27 -27.83 -15.17
N ALA A 155 0.06 -28.40 -15.06
CA ALA A 155 -0.12 -29.84 -14.97
C ALA A 155 0.31 -30.56 -16.25
N LEU A 156 0.06 -29.94 -17.40
CA LEU A 156 0.42 -30.47 -18.73
C LEU A 156 1.87 -30.17 -19.14
N ASN A 157 2.65 -29.48 -18.30
CA ASN A 157 3.98 -28.99 -18.65
C ASN A 157 3.99 -28.17 -19.96
N MET A 158 2.95 -27.37 -20.16
CA MET A 158 2.81 -26.45 -21.28
C MET A 158 2.93 -25.01 -20.79
N ALA A 159 3.39 -24.11 -21.67
CA ALA A 159 3.54 -22.69 -21.35
C ALA A 159 2.60 -21.85 -22.23
N ILE A 160 1.75 -21.06 -21.60
CA ILE A 160 0.94 -20.04 -22.27
C ILE A 160 1.86 -18.87 -22.63
N PRO A 161 1.80 -18.29 -23.85
CA PRO A 161 2.61 -17.13 -24.21
C PRO A 161 2.42 -15.97 -23.21
N GLY A 162 3.51 -15.43 -22.68
CA GLY A 162 3.48 -14.38 -21.65
C GLY A 162 3.12 -14.86 -20.23
N GLY A 163 2.75 -16.13 -20.07
CA GLY A 163 2.44 -16.75 -18.79
C GLY A 163 3.66 -17.36 -18.09
N PRO A 164 3.49 -17.81 -16.84
CA PRO A 164 4.55 -18.46 -16.07
C PRO A 164 4.91 -19.85 -16.63
N LYS A 165 6.15 -20.28 -16.36
CA LYS A 165 6.65 -21.63 -16.65
C LYS A 165 6.95 -22.36 -15.35
N PHE A 166 6.76 -23.68 -15.35
CA PHE A 166 6.94 -24.53 -14.18
C PHE A 166 7.72 -25.79 -14.54
N GLU A 167 8.25 -26.48 -13.54
CA GLU A 167 8.78 -27.82 -13.73
C GLU A 167 7.65 -28.83 -14.07
N PRO A 168 7.97 -29.88 -14.85
CA PRO A 168 7.01 -30.94 -15.15
C PRO A 168 6.49 -31.61 -13.87
N LEU A 169 5.19 -31.89 -13.83
CA LEU A 169 4.56 -32.53 -12.67
C LEU A 169 5.05 -33.97 -12.47
N ILE A 170 5.22 -34.70 -13.58
CA ILE A 170 5.83 -36.02 -13.61
C ILE A 170 7.17 -35.86 -14.31
N LYS A 171 8.26 -36.19 -13.62
CA LYS A 171 9.58 -36.31 -14.23
C LYS A 171 9.60 -37.69 -14.85
N ASP A 172 9.70 -37.78 -16.18
CA ASP A 172 9.73 -39.07 -16.87
C ASP A 172 10.75 -40.00 -16.19
N HIS A 173 10.28 -41.16 -15.73
CA HIS A 173 11.18 -42.29 -15.51
C HIS A 173 11.46 -42.81 -16.91
N ASN A 174 12.64 -42.49 -17.45
CA ASN A 174 13.08 -43.06 -18.72
C ASN A 174 12.82 -44.57 -18.69
N PRO A 175 12.05 -45.15 -19.63
CA PRO A 175 11.86 -46.60 -19.71
C PRO A 175 13.12 -47.32 -20.26
N GLY A 176 14.31 -46.75 -20.01
CA GLY A 176 15.62 -47.20 -20.50
C GLY A 176 16.72 -47.20 -19.44
N ASP A 177 16.37 -47.05 -18.15
CA ASP A 177 17.20 -47.44 -17.00
C ASP A 177 16.55 -48.64 -16.29
#